data_AF-A0A3L8DMW1-F1
#
_entry.id   AF-A0A3L8DMW1-F1
#
_cell.length_a   1.000
_cell.length_b   1.000
_cell.length_c   1.000
_cell.angle_alpha   90.00
_cell.angle_beta   90.00
_cell.angle_gamma   90.00
#
_symmetry.space_group_name_H-M   'P 1'
#
loop_
_entity.id
_entity.type
_entity.pdbx_description
1 polymer ?
#
loop_
_entity_poly.entity_id
_entity_poly.type
_entity_poly.pdbx_seq_one_letter_code
_entity_poly.pdbx_strand_id
1 'polypeptide(L)'
;MWRFRLKNRFLLSPIFGLKKWQRKEGECKDINTYKTSVGDDIDAWLKILHLYHIQDWMIILVETYDVKKANKLLPRTTVLDKIRSDFAAKTADRCFAVINPIKSESRSAESWRGLITRIRHLMLTAYDRTLSLFEDIIREQRERRNNPNWNFCHYFLLQEELVFELNHHLRFLLVECKASLLDLRSYLNNNNDNLE
;
A
#
# COMPACT_ATOMS: atom_id res chain seq x y z
N MET A 1 5.81 -9.12 4.23
CA MET A 1 5.61 -7.65 4.05
C MET A 1 4.45 -7.44 3.07
N TRP A 2 3.35 -6.83 3.53
CA TRP A 2 2.08 -6.74 2.79
C TRP A 2 2.05 -5.53 1.85
N ARG A 3 1.41 -5.68 0.69
CA ARG A 3 1.46 -4.72 -0.42
C ARG A 3 0.05 -4.50 -0.96
N PHE A 4 -0.34 -3.24 -1.13
CA PHE A 4 -1.62 -2.83 -1.70
C PHE A 4 -1.44 -2.51 -3.20
N ARG A 5 -2.44 -2.81 -4.05
CA ARG A 5 -2.50 -2.30 -5.41
C ARG A 5 -3.85 -1.63 -5.68
N LEU A 6 -3.81 -0.31 -5.86
CA LEU A 6 -4.81 0.45 -6.59
C LEU A 6 -4.52 0.31 -8.09
N LYS A 7 -5.39 -0.35 -8.86
CA LYS A 7 -5.27 -0.44 -10.33
C LYS A 7 -6.23 0.54 -11.01
N ASN A 8 -5.71 1.66 -11.49
CA ASN A 8 -6.28 2.33 -12.65
C ASN A 8 -5.84 1.60 -13.92
N ARG A 9 -6.79 1.05 -14.70
CA ARG A 9 -6.85 1.23 -16.18
C ARG A 9 -8.00 0.46 -16.83
N PHE A 10 -8.86 1.21 -17.51
CA PHE A 10 -9.42 0.83 -18.81
C PHE A 10 -8.28 0.49 -19.78
N LEU A 11 -8.21 -0.77 -20.21
CA LEU A 11 -7.74 -1.23 -21.53
C LEU A 11 -7.78 -2.76 -21.51
N LEU A 12 -8.54 -3.33 -22.45
CA LEU A 12 -8.73 -4.75 -22.68
C LEU A 12 -7.39 -5.52 -22.82
N SER A 13 -7.02 -6.30 -21.81
CA SER A 13 -6.56 -7.69 -21.95
C SER A 13 -6.21 -8.28 -20.57
N PRO A 14 -6.42 -9.59 -20.36
CA PRO A 14 -6.34 -10.21 -19.06
C PRO A 14 -4.89 -10.42 -18.67
N ILE A 15 -4.35 -9.61 -17.76
CA ILE A 15 -3.16 -10.00 -17.01
C ILE A 15 -3.57 -11.02 -15.93
N PHE A 16 -4.07 -12.17 -16.40
CA PHE A 16 -4.28 -13.40 -15.66
C PHE A 16 -2.93 -14.09 -15.31
N GLY A 17 -1.79 -13.45 -15.59
CA GLY A 17 -0.42 -13.98 -15.40
C GLY A 17 0.41 -13.34 -14.28
N LEU A 18 -0.05 -12.29 -13.60
CA LEU A 18 0.53 -11.81 -12.32
C LEU A 18 -0.25 -12.40 -11.14
N LYS A 19 -0.67 -13.67 -11.27
CA LYS A 19 -1.38 -14.39 -10.22
C LYS A 19 -0.39 -14.76 -9.13
N LYS A 20 -0.81 -14.50 -7.88
CA LYS A 20 -0.05 -14.63 -6.63
C LYS A 20 1.04 -13.56 -6.47
N TRP A 21 0.66 -12.52 -5.73
CA TRP A 21 1.47 -11.87 -4.71
C TRP A 21 2.83 -12.55 -4.54
N GLN A 22 3.93 -11.95 -5.00
CA GLN A 22 5.26 -12.45 -4.65
C GLN A 22 5.48 -12.20 -3.15
N ARG A 23 4.95 -13.12 -2.35
CA ARG A 23 5.24 -13.34 -0.94
C ARG A 23 6.66 -13.91 -0.90
N LYS A 24 7.62 -13.09 -0.48
CA LYS A 24 8.95 -13.56 -0.12
C LYS A 24 9.09 -13.39 1.39
N GLU A 25 9.18 -14.53 2.07
CA GLU A 25 9.36 -14.62 3.52
C GLU A 25 10.86 -14.59 3.80
N GLY A 26 11.30 -13.62 4.60
CA GLY A 26 12.65 -13.55 5.12
C GLY A 26 12.57 -13.07 6.56
N GLU A 27 13.06 -13.87 7.50
CA GLU A 27 13.19 -13.46 8.89
C GLU A 27 14.21 -12.31 8.98
N CYS A 28 13.74 -11.07 9.13
CA CYS A 28 14.63 -9.91 9.26
C CYS A 28 14.86 -9.59 10.74
N LYS A 29 15.73 -10.35 11.40
CA LYS A 29 16.01 -10.22 12.85
C LYS A 29 16.97 -9.07 13.17
N ASP A 30 17.83 -8.68 12.22
CA ASP A 30 18.88 -7.69 12.42
C ASP A 30 19.26 -6.94 11.13
N ILE A 31 20.07 -5.88 11.28
CA ILE A 31 20.48 -4.98 10.19
C ILE A 31 21.37 -5.70 9.16
N ASN A 32 22.15 -6.70 9.58
CA ASN A 32 23.01 -7.44 8.67
C ASN A 32 22.18 -8.33 7.74
N THR A 33 21.16 -9.03 8.28
CA THR A 33 20.22 -9.80 7.44
C THR A 33 19.46 -8.90 6.47
N TYR A 34 19.08 -7.70 6.90
CA TYR A 34 18.48 -6.71 6.01
C TYR A 34 19.39 -6.36 4.82
N LYS A 35 20.65 -5.99 5.10
CA LYS A 35 21.60 -5.56 4.07
C LYS A 35 21.96 -6.66 3.06
N THR A 36 22.01 -7.91 3.50
CA THR A 36 22.49 -9.03 2.66
C THR A 36 21.39 -9.63 1.77
N SER A 37 20.10 -9.40 2.07
CA SER A 37 19.01 -10.10 1.38
C SER A 37 17.74 -9.26 1.22
N VAL A 38 17.19 -8.76 2.33
CA VAL A 38 15.87 -8.12 2.31
C VAL A 38 15.88 -6.78 1.56
N GLY A 39 16.99 -6.04 1.61
CA GLY A 39 17.17 -4.78 0.89
C GLY A 39 17.03 -4.96 -0.63
N ASP A 40 17.78 -5.90 -1.21
CA ASP A 40 17.76 -6.17 -2.66
C ASP A 40 16.38 -6.63 -3.13
N ASP A 41 15.68 -7.43 -2.31
CA ASP A 41 14.32 -7.88 -2.61
C ASP A 41 13.29 -6.73 -2.59
N ILE A 42 13.45 -5.77 -1.68
CA ILE A 42 12.60 -4.57 -1.66
C ILE A 42 12.89 -3.70 -2.90
N ASP A 43 14.15 -3.49 -3.23
CA ASP A 43 14.57 -2.71 -4.41
C ASP A 43 14.03 -3.32 -5.72
N ALA A 44 14.21 -4.63 -5.90
CA ALA A 44 13.71 -5.35 -7.08
C ALA A 44 12.19 -5.19 -7.23
N TRP A 45 11.45 -5.26 -6.12
CA TRP A 45 10.02 -5.01 -6.17
C TRP A 45 9.65 -3.57 -6.50
N LEU A 46 10.31 -2.59 -5.88
CA LEU A 46 10.02 -1.18 -6.15
C LEU A 46 10.29 -0.83 -7.62
N LYS A 47 11.31 -1.44 -8.23
CA LYS A 47 11.56 -1.35 -9.68
C LYS A 47 10.39 -1.90 -10.49
N ILE A 48 9.85 -3.06 -10.14
CA ILE A 48 8.65 -3.61 -10.79
C ILE A 48 7.46 -2.64 -10.66
N LEU A 49 7.23 -2.09 -9.46
CA LEU A 49 6.15 -1.13 -9.28
C LEU A 49 6.32 0.14 -10.12
N HIS A 50 7.54 0.65 -10.19
CA HIS A 50 7.88 1.82 -10.98
C HIS A 50 7.60 1.57 -12.47
N LEU A 51 7.98 0.40 -12.99
CA LEU A 51 7.70 0.00 -14.38
C LEU A 51 6.20 0.01 -14.71
N TYR A 52 5.34 -0.30 -13.72
CA TYR A 52 3.89 -0.25 -13.88
C TYR A 52 3.26 1.08 -13.48
N HIS A 53 4.05 2.12 -13.22
CA HIS A 53 3.59 3.43 -12.73
C HIS A 53 2.77 3.35 -11.43
N ILE A 54 3.07 2.37 -10.57
CA ILE A 54 2.40 2.21 -9.28
C ILE A 54 3.18 3.01 -8.24
N GLN A 55 2.56 4.10 -7.78
CA GLN A 55 3.18 4.99 -6.81
C GLN A 55 2.70 4.74 -5.37
N ASP A 56 1.66 3.94 -5.15
CA ASP A 56 0.98 3.78 -3.85
C ASP A 56 1.43 2.55 -3.08
N TRP A 57 2.74 2.47 -2.85
CA TRP A 57 3.33 1.37 -2.11
C TRP A 57 3.44 1.67 -0.62
N MET A 58 3.39 0.62 0.18
CA MET A 58 3.67 0.66 1.61
C MET A 58 4.50 -0.56 1.98
N ILE A 59 5.42 -0.37 2.92
CA ILE A 59 6.36 -1.34 3.46
C ILE A 59 6.03 -1.50 4.95
N ILE A 60 5.58 -2.70 5.32
CA ILE A 60 5.20 -3.02 6.70
C ILE A 60 6.21 -4.00 7.30
N LEU A 61 6.89 -3.56 8.35
CA LEU A 61 7.75 -4.38 9.19
C LEU A 61 6.93 -4.93 10.36
N VAL A 62 7.04 -6.22 10.65
CA VAL A 62 6.42 -6.81 11.84
C VAL A 62 7.49 -6.93 12.91
N GLU A 63 7.28 -6.28 14.05
CA GLU A 63 8.22 -6.29 15.17
C GLU A 63 7.67 -7.13 16.32
N THR A 64 8.53 -7.95 16.94
CA THR A 64 8.23 -8.62 18.20
C THR A 64 8.78 -7.78 19.35
N TYR A 65 7.91 -7.24 20.21
CA TYR A 65 8.34 -6.38 21.32
C TYR A 65 8.95 -7.18 22.47
N ASP A 66 10.28 -7.11 22.70
CA ASP A 66 10.92 -7.82 23.82
C ASP A 66 11.19 -6.90 25.02
N VAL A 67 10.42 -7.06 26.10
CA VAL A 67 10.56 -6.28 27.35
C VAL A 67 11.98 -6.36 27.92
N LYS A 68 12.67 -7.51 27.75
CA LYS A 68 14.04 -7.73 28.25
C LYS A 68 15.10 -6.87 27.55
N LYS A 69 14.80 -6.32 26.36
CA LYS A 69 15.70 -5.42 25.62
C LYS A 69 15.53 -3.95 25.97
N ALA A 70 14.52 -3.57 26.76
CA ALA A 70 14.25 -2.16 27.12
C ALA A 70 15.35 -1.52 27.98
N ASN A 71 16.16 -2.32 28.69
CA ASN A 71 17.24 -1.84 29.56
C ASN A 71 18.62 -1.77 28.88
N LYS A 72 18.74 -2.14 27.60
CA LYS A 72 19.96 -1.96 26.81
C LYS A 72 19.77 -0.73 25.92
N LEU A 73 20.76 0.15 25.90
CA LEU A 73 20.83 1.31 24.99
C LEU A 73 20.39 0.86 23.59
N LEU A 74 19.32 1.48 23.08
CA LEU A 74 18.80 1.17 21.75
C LEU A 74 19.94 1.31 20.73
N PRO A 75 20.09 0.37 19.77
CA PRO A 75 21.00 0.56 18.65
C PRO A 75 20.74 1.91 18.00
N ARG A 76 21.81 2.63 17.62
CA ARG A 76 21.74 4.01 17.08
C ARG A 76 20.83 4.16 15.85
N THR A 77 20.51 3.06 15.16
CA THR A 77 19.59 3.01 14.02
C THR A 77 18.83 1.67 14.02
N THR A 78 17.50 1.68 13.84
CA THR A 78 16.70 0.46 13.70
C THR A 78 16.66 -0.05 12.25
N VAL A 79 16.21 -1.28 12.02
CA VAL A 79 15.96 -1.82 10.67
C VAL A 79 14.91 -0.95 9.94
N LEU A 80 13.87 -0.50 10.64
CA LEU A 80 12.86 0.39 10.08
C LEU A 80 13.46 1.73 9.63
N ASP A 81 14.37 2.32 10.42
CA ASP A 81 15.04 3.58 10.06
C ASP A 81 15.92 3.41 8.83
N LYS A 82 16.60 2.26 8.72
CA LYS A 82 17.41 1.93 7.55
C LYS A 82 16.55 1.76 6.29
N ILE A 83 15.45 1.02 6.39
CA ILE A 83 14.45 0.88 5.31
C ILE A 83 13.92 2.25 4.86
N ARG A 84 13.60 3.14 5.81
CA ARG A 84 13.14 4.50 5.51
C ARG A 84 14.20 5.31 4.77
N SER A 85 15.45 5.25 5.23
CA SER A 85 16.56 5.94 4.58
C SER A 85 16.78 5.44 3.15
N ASP A 86 16.69 4.13 2.93
CA ASP A 86 17.05 3.51 1.66
C ASP A 86 15.93 3.65 0.62
N PHE A 87 14.65 3.60 1.02
CA PHE A 87 13.53 3.53 0.08
C PHE A 87 12.48 4.64 0.21
N ALA A 88 12.45 5.35 1.35
CA ALA A 88 11.35 6.25 1.71
C ALA A 88 11.83 7.63 2.18
N ALA A 89 13.01 8.07 1.74
CA ALA A 89 13.64 9.31 2.23
C ALA A 89 12.74 10.56 2.10
N LYS A 90 11.86 10.61 1.08
CA LYS A 90 10.88 11.70 0.87
C LYS A 90 9.44 11.33 1.27
N THR A 91 9.19 10.08 1.64
CA THR A 91 7.84 9.51 1.87
C THR A 91 7.87 8.54 3.05
N ALA A 92 8.39 9.00 4.19
CA ALA A 92 8.61 8.16 5.38
C ALA A 92 7.30 7.55 5.93
N ASP A 93 6.15 8.11 5.54
CA ASP A 93 4.82 7.61 5.85
C ASP A 93 4.55 6.20 5.26
N ARG A 94 5.26 5.84 4.18
CA ARG A 94 5.14 4.56 3.48
C ARG A 94 5.84 3.39 4.17
N CYS A 95 6.64 3.64 5.19
CA CYS A 95 7.31 2.59 5.97
C CYS A 95 6.81 2.61 7.42
N PHE A 96 6.22 1.50 7.85
CA PHE A 96 5.59 1.40 9.16
C PHE A 96 5.88 0.07 9.84
N ALA A 97 6.01 0.08 11.18
CA ALA A 97 6.17 -1.12 11.99
C ALA A 97 4.88 -1.45 12.74
N VAL A 98 4.48 -2.72 12.69
CA VAL A 98 3.34 -3.27 13.43
C VAL A 98 3.88 -4.19 14.51
N ILE A 99 3.41 -4.01 15.74
CA ILE A 99 3.88 -4.80 16.88
C ILE A 99 3.04 -6.08 16.96
N ASN A 100 3.71 -7.22 17.08
CA ASN A 100 3.06 -8.50 17.29
C ASN A 100 2.37 -8.52 18.70
N PRO A 101 1.08 -8.87 18.80
CA PRO A 101 0.35 -8.92 20.08
C PRO A 101 0.97 -9.79 21.18
N ILE A 102 1.81 -10.81 20.87
CA ILE A 102 2.34 -11.82 21.82
C ILE A 102 2.83 -11.24 23.16
N LYS A 103 3.47 -10.06 23.14
CA LYS A 103 4.16 -9.52 24.33
C LYS A 103 3.54 -8.23 24.88
N SER A 104 2.63 -7.59 24.15
CA SER A 104 1.96 -6.36 24.60
C SER A 104 0.72 -6.04 23.76
N GLU A 105 -0.45 -6.38 24.28
CA GLU A 105 -1.73 -6.16 23.60
C GLU A 105 -2.04 -4.67 23.37
N SER A 106 -1.78 -3.82 24.36
CA SER A 106 -2.03 -2.37 24.26
C SER A 106 -1.16 -1.68 23.20
N ARG A 107 0.14 -1.99 23.14
CA ARG A 107 1.05 -1.43 22.12
C ARG A 107 0.79 -1.98 20.74
N SER A 108 0.44 -3.27 20.65
CA SER A 108 -0.04 -3.88 19.41
C SER A 108 -1.25 -3.14 18.88
N ALA A 109 -2.29 -2.96 19.70
CA ALA A 109 -3.51 -2.26 19.32
C ALA A 109 -3.24 -0.83 18.82
N GLU A 110 -2.34 -0.09 19.47
CA GLU A 110 -1.96 1.25 19.03
C GLU A 110 -1.23 1.24 17.67
N SER A 111 -0.27 0.32 17.49
CA SER A 111 0.42 0.17 16.20
C SER A 111 -0.56 -0.19 15.06
N TRP A 112 -1.56 -1.02 15.34
CA TRP A 112 -2.61 -1.37 14.38
C TRP A 112 -3.50 -0.19 14.01
N ARG A 113 -3.90 0.65 14.98
CA ARG A 113 -4.62 1.90 14.71
C ARG A 113 -3.78 2.85 13.83
N GLY A 114 -2.47 2.93 14.12
CA GLY A 114 -1.51 3.68 13.30
C GLY A 114 -1.44 3.19 11.86
N LEU A 115 -1.42 1.86 11.66
CA LEU A 115 -1.44 1.25 10.33
C LEU A 115 -2.73 1.60 9.57
N ILE A 116 -3.89 1.45 10.21
CA ILE A 116 -5.19 1.76 9.59
C ILE A 116 -5.25 3.23 9.17
N THR A 117 -4.76 4.13 10.01
CA THR A 117 -4.71 5.57 9.70
C THR A 117 -3.88 5.85 8.44
N ARG A 118 -2.74 5.19 8.27
CA ARG A 118 -1.87 5.34 7.09
C ARG A 118 -2.47 4.74 5.83
N ILE A 119 -3.10 3.57 5.93
CA ILE A 119 -3.83 2.96 4.81
C ILE A 119 -4.95 3.90 4.36
N ARG A 120 -5.71 4.47 5.30
CA ARG A 120 -6.76 5.45 4.99
C ARG A 120 -6.18 6.67 4.27
N HIS A 121 -5.03 7.18 4.70
CA HIS A 121 -4.38 8.31 4.04
C HIS A 121 -3.92 7.98 2.61
N LEU A 122 -3.28 6.83 2.40
CA LEU A 122 -2.84 6.39 1.06
C LEU A 122 -4.04 6.15 0.13
N MET A 123 -5.11 5.57 0.64
CA MET A 123 -6.38 5.44 -0.09
C MET A 123 -6.89 6.81 -0.54
N LEU A 124 -7.07 7.75 0.40
CA LEU A 124 -7.57 9.09 0.09
C LEU A 124 -6.71 9.79 -0.96
N THR A 125 -5.39 9.69 -0.84
CA THR A 125 -4.44 10.28 -1.80
C THR A 125 -4.53 9.64 -3.20
N ALA A 126 -4.87 8.36 -3.27
CA ALA A 126 -5.11 7.70 -4.55
C ALA A 126 -6.46 8.05 -5.17
N TYR A 127 -7.50 8.20 -4.34
CA TYR A 127 -8.79 8.71 -4.82
C TYR A 127 -8.68 10.13 -5.34
N ASP A 128 -7.99 11.01 -4.62
CA ASP A 128 -7.80 12.42 -5.00
C ASP A 128 -7.12 12.56 -6.37
N ARG A 129 -6.10 11.73 -6.65
CA ARG A 129 -5.46 11.68 -7.97
C ARG A 129 -6.39 11.16 -9.07
N THR A 130 -7.16 10.09 -8.81
CA THR A 130 -8.13 9.58 -9.78
C THR A 130 -9.24 10.60 -10.05
N LEU A 131 -9.73 11.28 -9.01
CA LEU A 131 -10.70 12.38 -9.14
C LEU A 131 -10.15 13.51 -9.98
N SER A 132 -8.93 13.97 -9.69
CA SER A 132 -8.27 15.03 -10.47
C SER A 132 -8.17 14.66 -11.95
N LEU A 133 -7.83 13.41 -12.28
CA LEU A 133 -7.80 12.94 -13.67
C LEU A 133 -9.18 12.98 -14.34
N PHE A 134 -10.24 12.59 -13.62
CA PHE A 134 -11.60 12.63 -14.15
C PHE A 134 -12.10 14.07 -14.33
N GLU A 135 -11.78 14.96 -13.40
CA GLU A 135 -12.07 16.39 -13.52
C GLU A 135 -11.37 17.02 -14.73
N ASP A 136 -10.11 16.68 -14.96
CA ASP A 136 -9.34 17.14 -16.11
C ASP A 136 -9.97 16.66 -17.43
N ILE A 137 -10.38 15.39 -17.52
CA ILE A 137 -11.08 14.84 -18.70
C ILE A 137 -12.39 15.58 -18.97
N ILE A 138 -13.19 15.83 -17.92
CA ILE A 138 -14.46 16.55 -18.05
C ILE A 138 -14.21 18.00 -18.48
N ARG A 139 -13.19 18.66 -17.93
CA ARG A 139 -12.81 20.03 -18.29
C ARG A 139 -12.38 20.12 -19.75
N GLU A 140 -11.50 19.22 -20.21
CA GLU A 140 -11.04 19.15 -21.60
C GLU A 140 -12.22 18.99 -22.57
N GLN A 141 -13.18 18.11 -22.23
CA GLN A 141 -14.38 17.93 -23.06
C GLN A 141 -15.32 19.14 -23.04
N ARG A 142 -15.38 19.88 -21.93
CA ARG A 142 -16.13 21.14 -21.83
C ARG A 142 -15.52 22.24 -22.69
N GLU A 143 -14.19 22.35 -22.73
CA GLU A 143 -13.48 23.33 -23.56
C GLU A 143 -13.69 23.08 -25.05
N ARG A 144 -13.87 21.81 -25.45
CA ARG A 144 -14.19 21.41 -26.83
C ARG A 144 -15.62 21.70 -27.27
N ARG A 145 -16.47 22.29 -26.41
CA ARG A 145 -17.90 22.52 -26.69
C ARG A 145 -18.18 23.34 -27.96
N ASN A 146 -17.26 24.22 -28.33
CA ASN A 146 -17.38 25.06 -29.54
C ASN A 146 -16.93 24.34 -30.82
N ASN A 147 -16.38 23.12 -30.72
CA ASN A 147 -15.95 22.38 -31.89
C ASN A 147 -17.18 21.82 -32.63
N PRO A 148 -17.20 21.86 -33.97
CA PRO A 148 -18.32 21.35 -34.76
C PRO A 148 -18.53 19.84 -34.61
N ASN A 149 -17.51 19.09 -34.19
CA ASN A 149 -17.58 17.65 -33.92
C ASN A 149 -17.99 17.30 -32.48
N TRP A 150 -18.29 18.29 -31.65
CA TRP A 150 -18.66 18.07 -30.26
C TRP A 150 -20.14 17.67 -30.14
N ASN A 151 -20.44 16.71 -29.27
CA ASN A 151 -21.80 16.22 -29.05
C ASN A 151 -22.12 16.14 -27.56
N PHE A 152 -23.18 16.86 -27.15
CA PHE A 152 -23.65 16.88 -25.77
C PHE A 152 -23.98 15.49 -25.22
N CYS A 153 -24.60 14.61 -26.02
CA CYS A 153 -24.96 13.26 -25.57
C CYS A 153 -23.71 12.44 -25.22
N HIS A 154 -22.64 12.55 -26.01
CA HIS A 154 -21.37 11.88 -25.71
C HIS A 154 -20.73 12.44 -24.45
N TYR A 155 -20.73 13.76 -24.29
CA TYR A 155 -20.25 14.42 -23.07
C TYR A 155 -21.04 13.97 -21.82
N PHE A 156 -22.36 13.91 -21.90
CA PHE A 156 -23.21 13.48 -20.79
C PHE A 156 -22.96 12.01 -20.40
N LEU A 157 -22.91 11.10 -21.38
CA LEU A 157 -22.61 9.68 -21.14
C LEU A 157 -21.22 9.48 -20.54
N LEU A 158 -20.22 10.25 -21.00
CA LEU A 158 -18.88 10.23 -20.43
C LEU A 158 -18.90 10.62 -18.94
N GLN A 159 -19.66 11.64 -18.56
CA GLN A 159 -19.77 12.03 -17.15
C GLN A 159 -20.38 10.90 -16.30
N GLU A 160 -21.42 10.24 -16.80
CA GLU A 160 -22.06 9.12 -16.12
C GLU A 160 -21.09 7.93 -15.95
N GLU A 161 -20.37 7.57 -17.01
CA GLU A 161 -19.39 6.49 -17.02
C GLU A 161 -18.26 6.73 -16.00
N LEU A 162 -17.71 7.94 -15.95
CA LEU A 162 -16.64 8.30 -15.00
C LEU A 162 -17.12 8.22 -13.53
N VAL A 163 -18.36 8.62 -13.25
CA VAL A 163 -18.97 8.49 -11.92
C VAL A 163 -19.18 7.03 -11.53
N PHE A 164 -19.61 6.20 -12.48
CA PHE A 164 -19.76 4.76 -12.27
C PHE A 164 -18.41 4.11 -11.96
N GLU A 165 -17.39 4.38 -12.78
CA GLU A 165 -16.04 3.83 -12.58
C GLU A 165 -15.48 4.23 -11.22
N LEU A 166 -15.59 5.51 -10.83
CA LEU A 166 -15.10 5.99 -9.54
C LEU A 166 -15.71 5.21 -8.37
N ASN A 167 -17.03 5.03 -8.40
CA ASN A 167 -17.78 4.31 -7.36
C ASN A 167 -17.40 2.83 -7.30
N HIS A 168 -17.27 2.20 -8.47
CA HIS A 168 -16.85 0.80 -8.56
C HIS A 168 -15.44 0.61 -8.00
N HIS A 169 -14.51 1.49 -8.40
CA HIS A 169 -13.13 1.48 -7.95
C HIS A 169 -13.05 1.62 -6.43
N LEU A 170 -13.78 2.58 -5.84
CA LEU A 170 -13.85 2.79 -4.39
C LEU A 170 -14.29 1.55 -3.62
N ARG A 171 -15.37 0.90 -4.09
CA ARG A 171 -15.89 -0.32 -3.46
C ARG A 171 -14.89 -1.46 -3.55
N PHE A 172 -14.30 -1.68 -4.72
CA PHE A 172 -13.32 -2.74 -4.95
C PHE A 172 -12.12 -2.60 -4.00
N LEU A 173 -11.57 -1.41 -3.88
CA LEU A 173 -10.42 -1.12 -3.04
C LEU A 173 -10.70 -1.33 -1.55
N LEU A 174 -11.87 -0.92 -1.07
CA LEU A 174 -12.28 -1.16 0.31
C LEU A 174 -12.34 -2.66 0.63
N VAL A 175 -12.88 -3.47 -0.29
CA VAL A 175 -12.95 -4.93 -0.14
C VAL A 175 -11.55 -5.54 -0.09
N GLU A 176 -10.69 -5.21 -1.06
CA GLU A 176 -9.31 -5.71 -1.13
C GLU A 176 -8.50 -5.32 0.11
N CYS A 177 -8.69 -4.11 0.60
CA CYS A 177 -7.96 -3.65 1.77
C CYS A 177 -8.43 -4.32 3.06
N LYS A 178 -9.73 -4.56 3.18
CA LYS A 178 -10.29 -5.35 4.28
C LYS A 178 -9.74 -6.78 4.25
N ALA A 179 -9.71 -7.42 3.08
CA ALA A 179 -9.15 -8.77 2.93
C ALA A 179 -7.67 -8.81 3.33
N SER A 180 -6.86 -7.86 2.83
CA SER A 180 -5.44 -7.75 3.17
C SER A 180 -5.18 -7.56 4.67
N LEU A 181 -6.01 -6.76 5.34
CA LEU A 181 -5.92 -6.55 6.80
C LEU A 181 -6.29 -7.81 7.58
N LEU A 182 -7.30 -8.56 7.13
CA LEU A 182 -7.69 -9.84 7.74
C LEU A 182 -6.60 -10.89 7.57
N ASP A 183 -5.98 -10.97 6.40
CA ASP A 183 -4.87 -11.88 6.14
C ASP A 183 -3.66 -11.57 7.01
N LEU A 184 -3.29 -10.28 7.16
CA LEU A 184 -2.22 -9.86 8.07
C LEU A 184 -2.56 -10.22 9.53
N ARG A 185 -3.81 -9.99 9.95
CA ARG A 185 -4.25 -10.35 11.31
C ARG A 185 -4.17 -11.86 11.54
N SER A 186 -4.66 -12.66 10.59
CA SER A 186 -4.59 -14.13 10.67
C SER A 186 -3.15 -14.62 10.69
N TYR A 187 -2.26 -14.04 9.88
CA TYR A 187 -0.84 -14.37 9.90
C TYR A 187 -0.20 -14.09 11.26
N LEU A 188 -0.47 -12.93 11.87
CA LEU A 188 0.05 -12.65 13.21
C LEU A 188 -0.49 -13.66 14.22
N ASN A 189 -1.78 -14.01 14.15
CA ASN A 189 -2.37 -14.99 15.05
C ASN A 189 -1.76 -16.40 14.90
N ASN A 190 -1.60 -16.90 13.67
CA ASN A 190 -1.08 -18.25 13.43
C ASN A 190 0.42 -18.39 13.79
N ASN A 191 1.19 -17.30 13.72
CA ASN A 191 2.56 -17.32 14.23
C ASN A 191 2.64 -17.24 15.76
N ASN A 192 1.53 -16.93 16.45
CA ASN A 192 1.48 -17.00 17.90
C ASN A 192 1.43 -18.47 18.38
N ASP A 193 0.73 -19.35 17.65
CA ASP A 193 0.56 -20.76 18.01
C ASP A 193 1.85 -21.60 17.84
N ASN A 194 2.82 -21.12 17.07
CA ASN A 194 4.12 -21.81 16.87
C ASN A 194 5.20 -21.39 17.88
N LEU A 195 4.85 -20.56 18.88
CA LEU A 195 5.77 -20.01 19.89
C LEU A 195 5.42 -20.44 21.34
N GLU A 196 4.42 -21.30 21.52
CA GLU A 196 4.20 -22.11 22.73
C GLU A 196 4.88 -23.48 22.61
#